data_AF-A0A090Y5T0-F1
#
_entry.id   AF-A0A090Y5T0-F1
#
_cell.length_a   1.000
_cell.length_b   1.000
_cell.length_c   1.000
_cell.angle_alpha   90.00
_cell.angle_beta   90.00
_cell.angle_gamma   90.00
#
_symmetry.space_group_name_H-M   'P 1'
#
loop_
_entity.id
_entity.type
_entity.pdbx_description
1 polymer ?
#
loop_
_entity_poly.entity_id
_entity_poly.type
_entity_poly.pdbx_seq_one_letter_code
_entity_poly.pdbx_strand_id
1 'polypeptide(L)' 'MNEKLFKSLLPGGRLAVLVGDFRRNGIYYSIIKDMRYFGQLEAHLIKIQHNCNSFRRKYKGNFIPIVHEHLLIFQK' A
#
# COMPACT_ATOMS: atom_id res chain seq x y z
N MET A 1 -9.21 1.40 -11.85
CA MET A 1 -8.16 0.55 -12.49
C MET A 1 -8.16 -0.86 -11.92
N ASN A 2 -8.05 -1.01 -10.59
CA ASN A 2 -7.95 -2.33 -9.92
C ASN A 2 -9.14 -3.27 -10.17
N GLU A 3 -10.35 -2.73 -10.35
CA GLU A 3 -11.54 -3.54 -10.65
C GLU A 3 -11.42 -4.33 -11.96
N LYS A 4 -10.86 -3.72 -13.02
CA LYS A 4 -10.71 -4.39 -14.32
C LYS A 4 -9.69 -5.54 -14.23
N LEU A 5 -8.58 -5.31 -13.52
CA LEU A 5 -7.55 -6.31 -13.27
C LEU A 5 -8.08 -7.48 -12.44
N PHE A 6 -8.88 -7.18 -11.42
CA PHE A 6 -9.51 -8.22 -10.62
C PHE A 6 -10.51 -9.04 -11.45
N LYS A 7 -11.37 -8.37 -12.23
CA LYS A 7 -12.36 -9.05 -13.09
C LYS A 7 -11.72 -9.95 -14.16
N SER A 8 -10.51 -9.63 -14.64
CA SER A 8 -9.80 -10.49 -15.61
C SER A 8 -9.18 -11.76 -15.02
N LEU A 9 -9.16 -11.93 -13.69
CA LEU A 9 -8.65 -13.17 -13.08
C LEU A 9 -9.56 -14.36 -13.37
N LEU A 10 -8.97 -15.55 -13.48
CA LEU A 10 -9.72 -16.81 -13.41
C LEU A 10 -10.27 -17.02 -11.99
N PRO A 11 -11.34 -17.82 -11.81
CA PRO A 11 -11.78 -18.24 -10.47
C PRO A 11 -10.62 -18.88 -9.71
N GLY A 12 -10.38 -18.48 -8.45
CA GLY A 12 -9.21 -18.97 -7.70
C GLY A 12 -7.92 -18.18 -7.96
N GLY A 13 -7.93 -17.17 -8.84
CA GLY A 13 -6.80 -16.26 -9.08
C GLY A 13 -6.64 -15.18 -8.01
N ARG A 14 -5.40 -14.73 -7.76
CA ARG A 14 -5.06 -13.71 -6.76
C ARG A 14 -4.60 -12.41 -7.42
N LEU A 15 -5.09 -11.28 -6.91
CA LEU A 15 -4.58 -9.95 -7.23
C LEU A 15 -3.74 -9.44 -6.05
N ALA A 16 -2.44 -9.30 -6.25
CA ALA A 16 -1.55 -8.67 -5.29
C ALA A 16 -1.34 -7.19 -5.65
N VAL A 17 -1.62 -6.28 -4.70
CA VAL A 17 -1.49 -4.84 -4.89
C VAL A 17 -0.56 -4.29 -3.81
N LEU A 18 0.59 -3.75 -4.25
CA LEU A 18 1.52 -3.03 -3.38
C LEU A 18 1.12 -1.55 -3.33
N VAL A 19 0.91 -1.03 -2.14
CA VAL A 19 0.43 0.32 -1.88
C VAL A 19 1.37 1.01 -0.92
N GLY A 20 1.91 2.16 -1.33
CA GLY A 20 2.72 3.02 -0.48
C GLY A 20 1.94 4.29 -0.11
N ASP A 21 1.67 4.48 1.17
CA ASP A 21 1.16 5.75 1.66
C ASP A 21 2.24 6.83 1.48
N PHE A 22 1.80 8.07 1.28
CA PHE A 22 2.72 9.19 1.09
C PHE A 22 2.32 10.41 1.90
N ARG A 23 3.29 11.30 2.07
CA ARG A 23 3.08 12.58 2.75
C ARG A 23 3.49 13.72 1.83
N ARG A 24 2.63 14.73 1.72
CA ARG A 24 2.91 15.94 0.94
C ARG A 24 2.45 17.15 1.72
N ASN A 25 3.32 18.16 1.86
CA ASN A 25 3.02 19.40 2.58
C ASN A 25 2.49 19.17 4.01
N GLY A 26 3.03 18.18 4.73
CA GLY A 26 2.61 17.83 6.08
C GLY A 26 1.35 16.95 6.17
N ILE A 27 0.59 16.82 5.09
CA ILE A 27 -0.64 16.02 5.03
C ILE A 27 -0.30 14.56 4.70
N TYR A 28 -0.85 13.64 5.50
CA TYR A 28 -0.73 12.19 5.30
C TYR A 28 -1.85 11.72 4.37
N TYR A 29 -1.48 11.04 3.27
CA TYR A 29 -2.40 10.47 2.32
C TYR A 29 -2.35 8.95 2.45
N SER A 30 -3.41 8.38 3.01
CA SER A 30 -3.55 6.94 3.17
C SER A 30 -4.23 6.35 1.94
N ILE A 31 -3.45 5.87 0.98
CA ILE A 31 -3.97 5.31 -0.27
C ILE A 31 -4.78 4.05 0.03
N ILE A 32 -4.35 3.25 1.01
CA ILE A 32 -5.06 2.03 1.42
C ILE A 32 -6.47 2.34 1.92
N LYS A 33 -6.65 3.44 2.67
CA LYS A 33 -7.96 3.86 3.18
C LYS A 33 -8.92 4.27 2.06
N ASP A 34 -8.39 4.92 1.03
CA ASP A 34 -9.16 5.44 -0.09
C ASP A 34 -9.38 4.39 -1.19
N MET A 35 -8.68 3.25 -1.12
CA MET A 35 -8.77 2.17 -2.09
C MET A 35 -10.01 1.30 -1.85
N ARG A 36 -10.80 1.10 -2.92
CA ARG A 36 -11.87 0.09 -2.93
C ARG A 36 -11.29 -1.32 -2.97
N TYR A 37 -11.78 -2.19 -2.10
CA TYR A 37 -11.41 -3.60 -2.08
C TYR A 37 -12.30 -4.39 -3.04
N PHE A 38 -11.72 -5.40 -3.69
CA PHE A 38 -12.40 -6.25 -4.66
C PHE A 38 -12.20 -7.72 -4.25
N GLY A 39 -13.29 -8.49 -4.19
CA GLY A 39 -13.23 -9.88 -3.72
C GLY A 39 -13.00 -10.01 -2.22
N GLN A 40 -12.42 -11.14 -1.83
CA GLN A 40 -12.03 -11.41 -0.45
C GLN A 40 -10.58 -10.98 -0.22
N LEU A 41 -10.35 -10.18 0.82
CA LEU A 41 -8.99 -9.93 1.31
C LEU A 41 -8.46 -11.21 1.94
N GLU A 42 -7.49 -11.84 1.29
CA GLU A 42 -6.86 -13.07 1.76
C GLU A 42 -5.71 -12.76 2.71
N ALA A 43 -4.90 -11.74 2.40
CA ALA A 43 -3.79 -11.32 3.25
C ALA A 43 -3.53 -9.81 3.17
N HIS A 44 -3.13 -9.24 4.31
CA HIS A 44 -2.59 -7.89 4.41
C HIS A 44 -1.19 -7.97 5.02
N LEU A 45 -0.19 -7.77 4.17
CA LEU A 45 1.22 -7.89 4.53
C LEU A 45 1.84 -6.50 4.67
N ILE A 46 2.77 -6.37 5.61
CA ILE A 46 3.59 -5.16 5.79
C ILE A 46 4.97 -5.41 5.23
N LYS A 47 5.32 -4.69 4.17
CA LYS A 47 6.67 -4.72 3.59
C LYS A 47 7.49 -3.58 4.18
N ILE A 48 8.51 -3.93 4.96
CA ILE A 48 9.48 -2.95 5.47
C ILE A 48 10.29 -2.41 4.29
N GLN A 49 10.48 -1.09 4.23
CA GLN A 49 11.31 -0.46 3.21
C GLN A 49 12.77 -0.40 3.69
N HIS A 50 13.68 -0.74 2.77
CA HIS A 50 15.12 -0.62 2.97
C HIS A 50 15.71 0.33 1.93
N ASN A 51 16.80 1.02 2.26
CA ASN A 51 17.58 1.85 1.33
C ASN A 51 16.82 3.04 0.70
N CYS A 52 15.87 3.64 1.41
CA CYS A 52 15.15 4.81 0.91
C CYS A 52 15.99 6.11 1.03
N ASN A 53 15.92 6.96 0.01
CA ASN A 53 16.56 8.28 0.03
C ASN A 53 16.05 9.18 1.18
N SER A 54 14.78 8.99 1.60
CA SER A 54 14.18 9.68 2.74
C SER A 54 14.87 9.34 4.08
N PHE A 55 15.53 8.18 4.20
CA PHE A 55 16.23 7.79 5.43
C PHE A 55 17.44 8.69 5.72
N ARG A 56 17.98 9.36 4.71
CA ARG A 56 19.08 10.34 4.88
C ARG A 56 18.60 11.67 5.46
N ARG A 57 17.30 11.93 5.54
CA ARG A 57 16.75 13.18 6.09
C ARG A 57 16.58 13.06 7.59
N LYS A 58 17.15 14.01 8.32
CA LYS A 58 16.81 14.26 9.73
C LYS A 58 15.59 15.17 9.78
N TYR A 59 14.44 14.58 10.10
CA TYR A 59 13.22 15.33 10.34
C TYR A 59 13.28 15.96 11.73
N LYS A 60 12.89 17.23 11.86
CA LYS A 60 12.82 17.93 13.16
C LYS A 60 11.48 17.63 13.85
N GLY A 61 11.47 17.59 15.19
CA GLY A 61 10.26 17.42 15.99
C GLY A 61 9.70 15.98 15.99
N ASN A 62 8.40 15.84 16.26
CA ASN A 62 7.71 14.55 16.45
C ASN A 62 7.29 13.87 15.13
N PHE A 63 8.14 13.95 14.10
CA PHE A 63 7.83 13.37 12.80
C PHE A 63 7.97 11.85 12.82
N ILE A 64 6.90 11.14 12.49
CA ILE A 64 6.92 9.69 12.28
C ILE A 64 7.11 9.41 10.79
N PRO A 65 8.24 8.83 10.36
CA PRO A 65 8.49 8.50 8.96
C PRO A 65 7.64 7.31 8.50
N ILE A 66 7.23 7.34 7.24
CA ILE A 66 6.68 6.18 6.54
C ILE A 66 7.87 5.34 6.09
N VAL A 67 7.96 4.12 6.62
CA VAL A 67 9.08 3.19 6.39
C VAL A 67 8.58 1.81 5.93
N HIS A 68 7.34 1.75 5.46
CA HIS A 68 6.70 0.52 5.03
C HIS A 68 5.74 0.74 3.86
N GLU A 69 5.40 -0.35 3.20
CA GLU A 69 4.37 -0.44 2.17
C GLU A 69 3.39 -1.54 2.56
N HIS A 70 2.13 -1.41 2.16
CA HIS A 70 1.10 -2.43 2.34
C HIS A 70 1.04 -3.30 1.09
N LEU A 71 1.14 -4.62 1.25
CA LEU A 71 0.86 -5.58 0.18
C LEU A 71 -0.47 -6.27 0.49
N LEU A 72 -1.49 -5.99 -0.32
CA LEU A 72 -2.82 -6.55 -0.19
C LEU A 72 -3.01 -7.67 -1.21
N ILE A 73 -3.44 -8.84 -0.75
CA ILE A 73 -3.74 -9.99 -1.60
C ILE A 73 -5.24 -10.20 -1.60
N PHE A 74 -5.85 -10.13 -2.78
CA PHE A 74 -7.27 -10.34 -2.99
C PHE A 74 -7.52 -11.61 -3.80
N GLN A 75 -8.42 -12.46 -3.33
CA GLN A 75 -8.85 -13.67 -4.01
C GLN A 75 -10.16 -13.41 -4.77
N LYS A 76 -10.21 -13.82 -6.04
CA LYS A 76 -11.43 -13.84 -6.86
C LYS A 76 -12.26 -15.10 -6.64
#